data_AF-A0A7V4EPB4-F1
#
_entry.id   AF-A0A7V4EPB4-F1
#
_cell.length_a   1.000
_cell.length_b   1.000
_cell.length_c   1.000
_cell.angle_alpha   90.00
_cell.angle_beta   90.00
_cell.angle_gamma   90.00
#
_symmetry.space_group_name_H-M   'P 1'
#
loop_
_entity.id
_entity.type
_entity.pdbx_description
1 polymer ?
#
loop_
_entity_poly.entity_id
_entity_poly.type
_entity_poly.pdbx_seq_one_letter_code
_entity_poly.pdbx_strand_id
1 'polypeptide(L)' 'PILALDMRLGEGTGAVLAATVVDAALKLYHEMATFGDAGVSEAH' A
#
# COMPACT_ATOMS: atom_id res chain seq x y z
N PRO A 1 -14.02 3.36 1.44
CA PRO A 1 -12.88 4.24 1.84
C PRO A 1 -11.67 3.35 2.15
N ILE A 2 -10.45 3.79 1.87
CA ILE A 2 -9.22 2.99 2.11
C ILE A 2 -8.99 2.76 3.61
N LEU A 3 -9.44 3.68 4.47
CA LEU A 3 -9.44 3.56 5.92
C LEU A 3 -10.86 3.71 6.48
N ALA A 4 -11.27 2.83 7.39
CA ALA A 4 -12.55 2.88 8.09
C ALA A 4 -12.31 2.87 9.60
N LEU A 5 -12.09 4.07 10.17
CA LEU A 5 -11.62 4.27 11.55
C LEU A 5 -12.62 5.03 12.44
N ASP A 6 -13.86 5.24 11.96
CA ASP A 6 -14.89 6.07 12.64
C ASP A 6 -14.39 7.45 13.09
N MET A 7 -13.52 8.06 12.27
CA MET A 7 -12.94 9.37 12.55
C MET A 7 -13.98 10.47 12.40
N ARG A 8 -14.00 11.39 13.36
CA ARG A 8 -14.92 12.54 13.40
C ARG A 8 -14.23 13.89 13.61
N LEU A 9 -12.89 13.91 13.54
CA LEU A 9 -12.10 15.13 13.73
C LEU A 9 -12.16 16.04 12.49
N GLY A 10 -12.17 15.48 11.29
CA GLY A 10 -12.21 16.25 10.05
C GLY A 10 -10.87 16.88 9.68
N GLU A 11 -10.93 18.03 8.99
CA GLU A 11 -9.79 18.88 8.63
C GLU A 11 -8.65 18.19 7.84
N GLY A 12 -8.96 17.09 7.15
CA GLY A 12 -7.97 16.36 6.34
C GLY A 12 -7.08 15.39 7.13
N THR A 13 -7.31 15.21 8.44
CA THR A 13 -6.56 14.24 9.26
C THR A 13 -6.65 12.81 8.72
N GLY A 14 -7.82 12.41 8.21
CA GLY A 14 -7.99 11.12 7.52
C GLY A 14 -7.20 11.02 6.21
N ALA A 15 -6.98 12.14 5.50
CA ALA A 15 -6.19 12.16 4.27
C ALA A 15 -4.69 11.99 4.56
N VAL A 16 -4.16 12.66 5.59
CA VAL A 16 -2.77 12.48 6.03
C VAL A 16 -2.51 11.04 6.47
N LEU A 17 -3.45 10.42 7.19
CA LEU A 17 -3.35 9.00 7.56
C LEU A 17 -3.38 8.07 6.34
N ALA A 18 -4.18 8.38 5.32
CA ALA A 18 -4.24 7.59 4.10
C ALA A 18 -3.01 7.77 3.19
N ALA A 19 -2.27 8.89 3.32
CA ALA A 19 -1.12 9.19 2.48
C ALA A 19 -0.01 8.12 2.60
N THR A 20 0.20 7.55 3.79
CA THR A 20 1.19 6.48 4.01
C THR A 20 0.79 5.18 3.32
N VAL A 21 -0.50 4.88 3.24
CA VAL A 21 -1.03 3.72 2.52
C VAL A 21 -0.81 3.88 1.02
N VAL A 22 -1.00 5.10 0.49
CA VAL A 22 -0.73 5.40 -0.93
C VAL A 22 0.77 5.26 -1.24
N ASP A 23 1.65 5.78 -0.38
CA ASP A 23 3.11 5.62 -0.54
C ASP A 23 3.53 4.14 -0.54
N ALA A 24 2.99 3.35 0.40
CA ALA A 24 3.24 1.92 0.45
C ALA A 24 2.78 1.20 -0.84
N ALA A 25 1.64 1.60 -1.42
CA ALA A 25 1.16 1.04 -2.68
C ALA A 25 2.10 1.37 -3.86
N LEU A 26 2.65 2.60 -3.91
CA LEU A 26 3.62 2.99 -4.92
C LEU A 26 4.93 2.19 -4.80
N LYS A 27 5.44 2.02 -3.57
CA LYS A 27 6.62 1.18 -3.31
C LYS A 27 6.37 -0.25 -3.74
N LEU A 28 5.19 -0.79 -3.42
CA LEU A 28 4.82 -2.14 -3.85
C LEU A 28 4.87 -2.28 -5.38
N TYR A 29 4.32 -1.31 -6.11
CA TYR A 29 4.31 -1.34 -7.57
C TYR A 29 5.70 -1.20 -8.19
N HIS A 30 6.60 -0.41 -7.58
CA HIS A 30 7.92 -0.12 -8.15
C HIS A 30 9.04 -1.05 -7.67
N GLU A 31 8.92 -1.61 -6.48
CA GLU A 31 10.03 -2.26 -5.78
C GLU A 31 9.79 -3.76 -5.53
N MET A 32 8.57 -4.28 -5.72
CA MET A 32 8.36 -5.73 -5.60
C MET A 32 8.95 -6.47 -6.80
N ALA A 33 9.81 -7.44 -6.48
CA ALA A 33 10.31 -8.44 -7.42
C ALA A 33 9.15 -9.24 -8.03
N THR A 34 9.25 -9.57 -9.32
CA THR A 34 8.27 -10.46 -9.96
C THR A 34 8.46 -11.90 -9.47
N PHE A 35 7.47 -12.79 -9.74
CA PHE A 35 7.61 -14.21 -9.40
C PHE A 35 8.79 -14.90 -10.10
N GLY A 36 9.25 -14.38 -11.23
CA GLY A 36 10.48 -14.83 -11.90
C GLY A 36 11.72 -14.38 -11.14
N ASP A 37 11.81 -13.08 -10.84
CA ASP A 37 12.94 -12.51 -10.10
C ASP A 37 13.08 -13.09 -8.68
N ALA A 38 11.95 -13.45 -8.06
CA ALA A 38 11.90 -14.08 -6.75
C ALA A 38 12.12 -15.61 -6.79
N GLY A 39 12.32 -16.21 -7.97
CA GLY A 39 12.56 -17.66 -8.11
C GLY A 39 11.37 -18.56 -7.78
N VAL A 40 10.15 -18.00 -7.72
CA VAL A 40 8.93 -18.74 -7.36
C VAL A 40 8.41 -19.58 -8.55
N SER A 41 8.63 -19.11 -9.78
CA SER A 41 8.08 -19.75 -10.98
C SER A 41 8.83 -21.02 -11.42
N GLU A 42 10.03 -21.25 -10.87
CA GLU A 42 10.89 -22.41 -11.18
C GLU A 42 10.74 -23.57 -10.19
N ALA A 43 9.90 -23.42 -9.15
CA ALA A 43 9.58 -24.48 -8.21
C ALA A 43 8.64 -25.53 -8.85
N HIS A 44 9.19 -26.33 -9.76
CA HIS A 44 8.57 -27.52 -10.33
C HIS A 44 9.58 -28.67 -10.39
#